data_AF-A0A7V6JII7-F1
#
_entry.id   AF-A0A7V6JII7-F1
#
_cell.length_a   1.000
_cell.length_b   1.000
_cell.length_c   1.000
_cell.angle_alpha   90.00
_cell.angle_beta   90.00
_cell.angle_gamma   90.00
#
_symmetry.space_group_name_H-M   'P 1'
#
loop_
_entity.id
_entity.type
_entity.pdbx_description
1 polymer ?
#
loop_
_entity_poly.entity_id
_entity_poly.type
_entity_poly.pdbx_seq_one_letter_code
_entity_poly.pdbx_strand_id
1 'polypeptide(L)'
;MKTNIRAEVIRNESFDPYFVVKVSYNDGINKFFDEVVSVERKPPKVTVKYPESIKKIIDKIDVKKIEIEIMKAIVESLLSSNR
;
A
#
# COMPACT_ATOMS: atom_id res chain seq x y z
N MET A 1 -10.85 -28.77 5.15
CA MET A 1 -9.38 -28.68 4.96
C MET A 1 -8.98 -27.22 5.10
N LYS A 2 -7.83 -26.93 5.73
CA LYS A 2 -7.40 -25.55 5.98
C LYS A 2 -6.45 -25.11 4.85
N THR A 3 -6.85 -24.12 4.06
CA THR A 3 -5.96 -23.52 3.06
C THR A 3 -4.79 -22.82 3.75
N ASN A 4 -3.57 -23.12 3.31
CA ASN A 4 -2.35 -22.48 3.75
C ASN A 4 -1.80 -21.61 2.63
N ILE A 5 -1.61 -20.32 2.92
CA ILE A 5 -1.04 -19.35 1.98
C ILE A 5 0.08 -18.62 2.71
N ARG A 6 1.26 -18.57 2.09
CA ARG A 6 2.40 -17.77 2.57
C ARG A 6 2.92 -16.92 1.42
N ALA A 7 3.17 -15.64 1.70
CA ALA A 7 3.78 -14.72 0.76
C ALA A 7 4.94 -14.00 1.46
N GLU A 8 6.08 -13.88 0.78
CA GLU A 8 7.29 -13.25 1.30
C GLU A 8 7.95 -12.39 0.22
N VAL A 9 8.21 -11.11 0.52
CA VAL A 9 8.84 -10.17 -0.42
C VAL A 9 10.35 -10.43 -0.47
N ILE A 10 10.89 -10.62 -1.67
CA ILE A 10 12.33 -10.72 -1.91
C ILE A 10 12.92 -9.30 -1.89
N ARG A 11 13.40 -8.89 -0.72
CA ARG A 11 13.76 -7.49 -0.42
C ARG A 11 14.88 -6.93 -1.31
N ASN A 12 15.86 -7.75 -1.66
CA ASN A 12 16.99 -7.36 -2.51
C ASN A 12 16.61 -7.18 -3.99
N GLU A 13 15.44 -7.66 -4.40
CA GLU A 13 14.93 -7.60 -5.78
C GLU A 13 13.67 -6.73 -5.90
N SER A 14 13.23 -6.10 -4.81
CA SER A 14 11.99 -5.33 -4.75
C SER A 14 12.25 -3.86 -4.42
N PHE A 15 11.63 -2.97 -5.17
CA PHE A 15 11.63 -1.53 -4.91
C PHE A 15 10.34 -0.90 -5.44
N ASP A 16 9.62 -0.14 -4.60
CA ASP A 16 8.34 0.49 -4.98
C ASP A 16 8.50 1.29 -6.29
N PRO A 17 7.67 1.05 -7.33
CA PRO A 17 6.41 0.29 -7.31
C PRO A 17 6.52 -1.23 -7.62
N TYR A 18 7.70 -1.78 -7.90
CA TYR A 18 7.86 -3.17 -8.36
C TYR A 18 8.34 -4.08 -7.24
N PHE A 19 7.65 -5.20 -7.04
CA PHE A 19 7.96 -6.18 -6.02
C PHE A 19 8.11 -7.56 -6.64
N VAL A 20 9.05 -8.33 -6.11
CA VAL A 20 9.21 -9.75 -6.38
C VAL A 20 8.78 -10.49 -5.12
N VAL A 21 7.77 -11.33 -5.24
CA VAL A 21 7.13 -12.01 -4.10
C VAL A 21 7.20 -13.51 -4.30
N LYS A 22 7.72 -14.20 -3.31
CA LYS A 22 7.70 -15.66 -3.20
C LYS A 22 6.38 -16.09 -2.58
N VAL A 23 5.61 -16.90 -3.29
CA VAL A 23 4.27 -17.33 -2.88
C VAL A 23 4.22 -18.85 -2.78
N SER A 24 3.67 -19.34 -1.68
CA SER A 24 3.34 -20.74 -1.45
C SER A 24 1.84 -20.88 -1.20
N TYR A 25 1.22 -21.89 -1.79
CA TYR A 25 -0.20 -22.20 -1.67
C TYR A 25 -0.41 -23.69 -1.48
N ASN A 26 -1.33 -24.07 -0.59
CA ASN A 26 -1.78 -25.45 -0.45
C ASN A 26 -3.22 -25.48 0.11
N ASP A 27 -4.18 -25.98 -0.66
CA ASP A 27 -5.57 -26.19 -0.22
C ASP A 27 -5.91 -27.67 0.06
N GLY A 28 -4.94 -28.57 -0.10
CA GLY A 28 -5.10 -30.03 0.00
C GLY A 28 -5.26 -30.73 -1.36
N ILE A 29 -5.54 -29.99 -2.44
CA ILE A 29 -5.69 -30.49 -3.81
C ILE A 29 -4.62 -29.86 -4.71
N ASN A 30 -4.59 -28.53 -4.76
CA ASN A 30 -3.65 -27.74 -5.52
C ASN A 30 -2.55 -27.23 -4.59
N LYS A 31 -1.30 -27.32 -5.07
CA LYS A 31 -0.15 -26.83 -4.31
C LYS A 31 0.94 -26.30 -5.22
N PHE A 32 1.56 -25.22 -4.78
CA PHE A 32 2.83 -24.73 -5.28
C PHE A 32 3.62 -24.13 -4.12
N PHE A 33 4.95 -24.23 -4.20
CA PHE A 33 5.82 -23.79 -3.13
C PHE A 33 6.89 -22.87 -3.69
N ASP A 34 7.06 -21.74 -3.02
CA ASP A 34 8.10 -20.76 -3.30
C ASP A 34 8.13 -20.23 -4.74
N GLU A 35 6.98 -20.18 -5.41
CA GLU A 35 6.86 -19.63 -6.76
C GLU A 35 7.09 -18.12 -6.74
N VAL A 36 7.85 -17.63 -7.72
CA VAL A 36 8.25 -16.23 -7.80
C VAL A 36 7.28 -15.47 -8.70
N VAL A 37 6.64 -14.45 -8.13
CA VAL A 37 5.63 -13.62 -8.81
C VAL A 37 6.10 -12.17 -8.83
N SER A 38 6.05 -11.55 -10.02
CA SER A 38 6.29 -10.12 -10.18
C SER A 38 5.00 -9.33 -9.95
N VAL A 39 5.07 -8.29 -9.13
CA VAL A 39 3.94 -7.45 -8.73
C VAL A 39 4.27 -5.98 -8.98
N GLU A 40 3.40 -5.27 -9.69
CA GLU A 40 3.47 -3.80 -9.83
C GLU A 40 2.40 -3.15 -8.94
N ARG A 41 2.83 -2.41 -7.92
CA ARG A 41 1.98 -1.60 -7.06
C ARG A 41 1.76 -0.23 -7.70
N LYS A 42 0.59 -0.02 -8.28
CA LYS A 42 0.20 1.32 -8.73
C LYS A 42 -0.24 2.15 -7.51
N PRO A 43 0.45 3.27 -7.16
CA PRO A 43 0.04 4.08 -6.03
C PRO A 43 -1.40 4.56 -6.21
N PRO A 44 -2.22 4.58 -5.14
CA PRO A 44 -3.53 5.22 -5.23
C PRO A 44 -3.32 6.69 -5.59
N LYS A 45 -3.96 7.16 -6.66
CA LYS A 45 -3.98 8.59 -7.00
C LYS A 45 -4.85 9.30 -5.95
N VAL A 46 -4.24 10.13 -5.12
CA VAL A 46 -4.97 10.96 -4.16
C VAL A 46 -5.15 12.35 -4.74
N THR A 47 -6.40 12.82 -4.78
CA THR A 47 -6.73 14.19 -5.19
C THR A 47 -7.29 14.92 -3.98
N VAL A 48 -6.55 15.91 -3.47
CA VAL A 48 -7.01 16.75 -2.36
C VAL A 48 -7.79 17.93 -2.93
N LYS A 49 -9.07 18.04 -2.56
CA LYS A 49 -9.92 19.18 -2.92
C LYS A 49 -9.98 20.15 -1.75
N TYR A 50 -9.19 21.22 -1.82
CA TYR A 50 -9.20 22.26 -0.80
C TYR A 50 -10.44 23.15 -0.93
N PRO A 51 -11.12 23.50 0.18
CA PRO A 51 -12.17 24.51 0.19
C PRO A 51 -11.60 25.92 -0.08
N GLU A 52 -12.45 26.85 -0.50
CA GLU A 52 -12.07 28.24 -0.83
C GLU A 52 -11.37 28.96 0.34
N SER A 53 -11.73 28.64 1.58
CA SER A 53 -11.07 29.20 2.77
C SER A 53 -9.58 28.86 2.84
N ILE A 54 -9.19 27.65 2.44
CA ILE A 54 -7.80 27.19 2.42
C ILE A 54 -7.09 27.70 1.16
N LYS A 55 -7.75 27.68 0.00
CA LYS A 55 -7.19 28.21 -1.26
C LYS A 55 -6.69 29.64 -1.13
N LYS A 56 -7.40 30.49 -0.38
CA LYS A 56 -7.02 31.91 -0.13
C LYS A 56 -5.68 32.08 0.59
N ILE A 57 -5.21 31.06 1.31
CA ILE A 57 -3.96 31.11 2.09
C ILE A 57 -2.97 30.01 1.68
N ILE A 58 -3.26 29.27 0.61
CA ILE A 58 -2.53 28.06 0.24
C ILE A 58 -1.05 28.36 -0.09
N ASP A 59 -0.78 29.50 -0.73
CA ASP A 59 0.59 29.95 -1.06
C ASP A 59 1.37 30.47 0.16
N LYS A 60 0.71 30.63 1.30
CA LYS A 60 1.28 31.16 2.54
C LYS A 60 1.56 30.07 3.57
N ILE A 61 1.24 28.82 3.26
CA ILE A 61 1.35 27.68 4.17
C ILE A 61 2.15 26.54 3.53
N ASP A 62 2.67 25.64 4.36
CA ASP A 62 3.34 24.43 3.88
C ASP A 62 2.30 23.36 3.52
N VAL A 63 1.83 23.43 2.28
CA VAL A 63 0.82 22.50 1.73
C VAL A 63 1.33 21.07 1.76
N LYS A 64 2.62 20.83 1.48
CA LYS A 64 3.19 19.49 1.45
C LYS A 64 3.15 18.84 2.83
N LYS A 65 3.45 19.60 3.88
CA LYS A 65 3.34 19.12 5.25
C LYS A 65 1.90 18.75 5.61
N ILE A 66 0.93 19.55 5.19
CA ILE A 66 -0.50 19.25 5.38
C ILE A 66 -0.90 17.97 4.63
N GLU A 67 -0.47 17.80 3.39
CA GLU A 67 -0.75 16.58 2.61
C GLU A 67 -0.15 15.33 3.26
N ILE A 68 1.08 15.41 3.81
CA ILE A 68 1.69 14.29 4.55
C ILE A 68 0.85 13.91 5.76
N GLU A 69 0.39 14.87 6.55
CA GLU A 69 -0.48 14.61 7.70
C GLU A 69 -1.84 14.03 7.27
N ILE A 70 -2.41 14.48 6.15
CA ILE A 70 -3.62 13.88 5.55
C ILE A 70 -3.38 12.41 5.21
N MET A 71 -2.27 12.09 4.53
CA MET A 71 -1.94 10.71 4.16
C MET A 71 -1.73 9.83 5.40
N LYS A 72 -1.04 10.34 6.41
CA LYS A 72 -0.82 9.64 7.68
C LYS A 72 -2.16 9.31 8.36
N ALA A 73 -3.06 10.29 8.47
CA ALA A 73 -4.37 10.08 9.09
C ALA A 73 -5.20 9.01 8.36
N ILE A 74 -5.13 8.99 7.02
CA ILE A 74 -5.77 7.94 6.19
C ILE A 74 -5.16 6.56 6.52
N VAL A 75 -3.84 6.44 6.52
CA VAL A 75 -3.15 5.17 6.81
C VAL A 75 -3.49 4.67 8.22
N GLU A 76 -3.49 5.55 9.23
CA GLU A 76 -3.86 5.20 10.60
C GLU A 76 -5.32 4.68 10.70
N SER A 77 -6.25 5.30 9.98
CA SER A 77 -7.65 4.83 9.92
C SER A 77 -7.77 3.46 9.26
N LEU A 78 -7.02 3.20 8.19
CA LEU A 78 -7.01 1.89 7.51
C LEU A 78 -6.39 0.80 8.38
N LEU A 79 -5.33 1.11 9.12
CA LEU A 79 -4.66 0.16 10.01
C LEU A 79 -5.48 -0.13 11.28
N SER A 80 -6.19 0.87 11.80
CA SER A 80 -7.09 0.68 12.97
C SER A 80 -8.35 -0.10 12.63
N SER A 81 -8.80 -0.07 11.37
CA SER A 81 -9.95 -0.85 10.89
C SER A 81 -9.68 -2.35 10.72
N ASN A 82 -8.41 -2.78 10.81
CA ASN A 82 -7.97 -4.18 10.69
C ASN A 82 -7.69 -4.86 12.05
N ARG A 83 -8.25 -4.34 13.15
CA ARG A 83 -8.18 -4.95 14.50
C ARG A 83 -9.51 -5.51 14.95
#